data_AF-A0A366KKG0-F1
#
_entry.id   AF-A0A366KKG0-F1
#
_cell.length_a   1.000
_cell.length_b   1.000
_cell.length_c   1.000
_cell.angle_alpha   90.00
_cell.angle_beta   90.00
_cell.angle_gamma   90.00
#
_symmetry.space_group_name_H-M   'P 1'
#
loop_
_entity.id
_entity.type
_entity.pdbx_description
1 polymer ?
#
loop_
_entity_poly.entity_id
_entity_poly.type
_entity_poly.pdbx_seq_one_letter_code
_entity_poly.pdbx_strand_id
1 'polypeptide(L)'
;MEDNKNQTRRYLKGECITFRSTKGEFGGLSNMAPGFPVRIGNLIISNIENLYQASKYPKYFDIQKRILGSSSPMYAKKISRLHIKCERPDWNLVRFRIMRFCLQIKLQQNLKQFSDILSSTGNLPIVEYTDTDKIWGAVDCGDYYEGVNALGRLLMELREKIKEPELHIIDKPKVNDFFILEYDLQIMDNYINYKNIINKLDI
;
A
#
# COMPACT_ATOMS: atom_id res chain seq x y z
N MET A 1 -6.00 -20.09 -9.69
CA MET A 1 -5.58 -19.09 -10.68
C MET A 1 -6.83 -18.68 -11.42
N GLU A 2 -7.65 -17.83 -10.82
CA GLU A 2 -8.85 -17.30 -11.48
C GLU A 2 -8.48 -16.10 -12.36
N ASP A 3 -9.24 -15.95 -13.43
CA ASP A 3 -9.00 -15.12 -14.62
C ASP A 3 -8.45 -13.71 -14.39
N ASN A 4 -7.12 -13.54 -14.51
CA ASN A 4 -6.53 -12.21 -14.67
C ASN A 4 -6.92 -11.54 -16.01
N LYS A 5 -7.40 -12.30 -17.01
CA LYS A 5 -7.89 -11.75 -18.29
C LYS A 5 -9.13 -10.86 -18.10
N ASN A 6 -10.03 -11.20 -17.17
CA ASN A 6 -11.26 -10.43 -16.92
C ASN A 6 -11.04 -9.15 -16.09
N GLN A 7 -9.83 -8.90 -15.58
CA GLN A 7 -9.55 -7.71 -14.76
C GLN A 7 -8.63 -6.69 -15.46
N THR A 8 -8.06 -7.04 -16.60
CA THR A 8 -7.19 -6.14 -17.37
C THR A 8 -8.00 -5.00 -17.97
N ARG A 9 -7.48 -3.78 -17.90
CA ARG A 9 -8.08 -2.57 -18.47
C ARG A 9 -7.07 -1.84 -19.37
N ARG A 10 -7.60 -1.02 -20.27
CA ARG A 10 -6.83 -0.10 -21.11
C ARG A 10 -7.06 1.33 -20.65
N TYR A 11 -6.00 2.14 -20.66
CA TYR A 11 -6.00 3.53 -20.24
C TYR A 11 -5.34 4.39 -21.33
N LEU A 12 -6.09 5.26 -22.00
CA LEU A 12 -5.56 6.11 -23.07
C LEU A 12 -4.58 7.14 -22.49
N LYS A 13 -3.43 7.37 -23.15
CA LYS A 13 -2.35 8.22 -22.62
C LYS A 13 -2.77 9.67 -22.34
N GLY A 14 -3.72 10.21 -23.12
CA GLY A 14 -4.27 11.56 -22.93
C GLY A 14 -5.42 11.65 -21.92
N GLU A 15 -5.91 10.52 -21.43
CA GLU A 15 -7.09 10.43 -20.56
C GLU A 15 -6.77 9.72 -19.24
N CYS A 16 -5.50 9.74 -18.82
CA CYS A 16 -5.09 9.21 -17.53
C CYS A 16 -3.92 10.00 -16.94
N ILE A 17 -3.83 9.99 -15.62
CA ILE A 17 -2.64 10.42 -14.88
C ILE A 17 -1.74 9.20 -14.71
N THR A 18 -0.46 9.36 -15.01
CA THR A 18 0.53 8.31 -14.79
C THR A 18 1.58 8.70 -13.77
N PHE A 19 2.03 7.72 -12.99
CA PHE A 19 3.25 7.84 -12.21
C PHE A 19 4.07 6.56 -12.35
N ARG A 20 5.39 6.70 -12.33
CA ARG A 20 6.37 5.60 -12.47
C ARG A 20 7.39 5.55 -11.34
N SER A 21 7.56 6.66 -10.64
CA SER A 21 8.54 6.80 -9.58
C SER A 21 7.98 7.63 -8.44
N THR A 22 8.76 7.75 -7.37
CA THR A 22 8.45 8.64 -6.24
C THR A 22 8.76 10.11 -6.53
N LYS A 23 9.30 10.43 -7.72
CA LYS A 23 9.62 11.78 -8.17
C LYS A 23 8.51 12.34 -9.04
N GLY A 24 8.46 13.67 -9.15
CA GLY A 24 7.49 14.40 -9.96
C GLY A 24 6.18 14.67 -9.21
N GLU A 25 5.26 15.34 -9.90
CA GLU A 25 4.00 15.84 -9.35
C GLU A 25 3.18 14.76 -8.65
N PHE A 26 3.01 13.60 -9.30
CA PHE A 26 2.24 12.48 -8.78
C PHE A 26 3.08 11.42 -8.06
N GLY A 27 4.36 11.71 -7.76
CA GLY A 27 5.27 10.77 -7.10
C GLY A 27 4.77 10.31 -5.72
N GLY A 28 3.99 11.17 -5.06
CA GLY A 28 3.32 10.84 -3.80
C GLY A 28 2.27 9.74 -3.89
N LEU A 29 1.77 9.38 -5.09
CA LEU A 29 0.82 8.26 -5.27
C LEU A 29 1.48 6.89 -5.07
N SER A 30 2.80 6.78 -5.24
CA SER A 30 3.52 5.53 -5.01
C SER A 30 3.42 5.06 -3.55
N ASN A 31 3.28 3.75 -3.35
CA ASN A 31 3.44 3.09 -2.05
C ASN A 31 4.87 3.20 -1.49
N MET A 32 5.86 3.49 -2.36
CA MET A 32 7.25 3.72 -1.98
C MET A 32 7.57 5.20 -1.70
N ALA A 33 6.59 6.09 -1.84
CA ALA A 33 6.81 7.53 -1.70
C ALA A 33 7.34 7.89 -0.29
N PRO A 34 8.46 8.62 -0.19
CA PRO A 34 8.89 9.19 1.09
C PRO A 34 7.96 10.34 1.50
N GLY A 35 8.07 10.79 2.75
CA GLY A 35 7.32 11.95 3.24
C GLY A 35 5.90 11.64 3.73
N PHE A 36 5.48 10.36 3.68
CA PHE A 36 4.20 9.89 4.22
C PHE A 36 4.44 8.82 5.29
N PRO A 37 5.09 9.16 6.42
CA PRO A 37 5.31 8.20 7.48
C PRO A 37 3.97 7.71 8.04
N VAL A 38 3.97 6.47 8.50
CA VAL A 38 2.84 5.90 9.22
C VAL A 38 3.30 5.33 10.56
N ARG A 39 2.44 5.40 11.56
CA ARG A 39 2.69 5.00 12.93
C ARG A 39 1.76 3.86 13.33
N ILE A 40 2.33 2.82 13.94
CA ILE A 40 1.61 1.72 14.59
C ILE A 40 2.17 1.59 16.01
N GLY A 41 1.39 1.91 17.03
CA GLY A 41 1.89 2.02 18.41
C GLY A 41 3.01 3.07 18.48
N ASN A 42 4.22 2.66 18.89
CA ASN A 42 5.41 3.52 18.87
C ASN A 42 6.30 3.35 17.64
N LEU A 43 5.99 2.38 16.77
CA LEU A 43 6.77 2.13 15.55
C LEU A 43 6.42 3.18 14.50
N ILE A 44 7.42 3.93 14.03
CA ILE A 44 7.33 4.81 12.86
C ILE A 44 7.88 4.08 11.64
N ILE A 45 7.07 3.99 10.59
CA ILE A 45 7.40 3.34 9.33
C ILE A 45 7.48 4.42 8.25
N SER A 46 8.65 4.54 7.60
CA SER A 46 8.94 5.67 6.69
C SER A 46 8.11 5.70 5.40
N ASN A 47 7.60 4.54 4.97
CA ASN A 47 6.77 4.39 3.77
C ASN A 47 5.91 3.12 3.91
N ILE A 48 4.79 3.07 3.19
CA ILE A 48 3.85 1.95 3.31
C ILE A 48 4.29 0.68 2.56
N GLU A 49 5.24 0.76 1.63
CA GLU A 49 5.85 -0.42 1.01
C GLU A 49 6.52 -1.30 2.08
N ASN A 50 7.19 -0.72 3.06
CA ASN A 50 7.76 -1.50 4.16
C ASN A 50 6.70 -2.28 4.93
N LEU A 51 5.57 -1.62 5.28
CA LEU A 51 4.46 -2.27 5.97
C LEU A 51 3.87 -3.40 5.13
N TYR A 52 3.70 -3.16 3.82
CA TYR A 52 3.20 -4.15 2.88
C TYR A 52 4.14 -5.36 2.75
N GLN A 53 5.45 -5.14 2.63
CA GLN A 53 6.44 -6.22 2.59
C GLN A 53 6.52 -6.99 3.91
N ALA A 54 6.46 -6.31 5.06
CA ALA A 54 6.46 -6.95 6.38
C ALA A 54 5.21 -7.82 6.60
N SER A 55 4.06 -7.39 6.07
CA SER A 55 2.78 -8.10 6.18
C SER A 55 2.77 -9.48 5.51
N LYS A 56 3.77 -9.79 4.68
CA LYS A 56 3.97 -11.12 4.12
C LYS A 56 4.43 -12.15 5.14
N TYR A 57 4.98 -11.72 6.28
CA TYR A 57 5.72 -12.57 7.21
C TYR A 57 5.10 -12.62 8.61
N PRO A 58 3.79 -12.94 8.76
CA PRO A 58 3.10 -12.86 10.05
C PRO A 58 3.66 -13.79 11.14
N LYS A 59 4.41 -14.83 10.76
CA LYS A 59 5.05 -15.80 11.67
C LYS A 59 6.55 -15.58 11.87
N TYR A 60 7.14 -14.55 11.26
CA TYR A 60 8.59 -14.35 11.27
C TYR A 60 8.94 -12.94 11.75
N PHE A 61 8.93 -12.77 13.06
CA PHE A 61 9.22 -11.51 13.75
C PHE A 61 10.52 -10.85 13.25
N ASP A 62 11.62 -11.60 13.18
CA ASP A 62 12.92 -11.06 12.79
C ASP A 62 12.94 -10.51 11.36
N ILE A 63 12.18 -11.14 10.45
CA ILE A 63 12.05 -10.68 9.07
C ILE A 63 11.23 -9.39 9.04
N GLN A 64 10.11 -9.34 9.76
CA GLN A 64 9.31 -8.12 9.88
C GLN A 64 10.11 -6.97 10.47
N LYS A 65 10.83 -7.19 11.57
CA LYS A 65 11.65 -6.18 12.25
C LYS A 65 12.71 -5.60 11.30
N ARG A 66 13.42 -6.44 10.53
CA ARG A 66 14.41 -6.00 9.54
C ARG A 66 13.79 -5.18 8.40
N ILE A 67 12.61 -5.58 7.92
CA ILE A 67 11.90 -4.87 6.86
C ILE A 67 11.39 -3.51 7.36
N LEU A 68 10.75 -3.49 8.53
CA LEU A 68 10.15 -2.29 9.13
C LEU A 68 11.20 -1.27 9.55
N GLY A 69 12.36 -1.72 10.02
CA GLY A 69 13.50 -0.87 10.37
C GLY A 69 14.29 -0.31 9.17
N SER A 70 13.94 -0.69 7.94
CA SER A 70 14.59 -0.17 6.73
C SER A 70 14.08 1.23 6.40
N SER A 71 14.94 2.24 6.25
CA SER A 71 14.52 3.54 5.71
C SER A 71 14.24 3.51 4.20
N SER A 72 14.76 2.50 3.48
CA SER A 72 14.63 2.38 2.02
C SER A 72 13.58 1.33 1.63
N PRO A 73 12.53 1.70 0.85
CA PRO A 73 11.54 0.74 0.35
C PRO A 73 12.17 -0.32 -0.57
N MET A 74 13.19 0.05 -1.32
CA MET A 74 13.92 -0.88 -2.19
C MET A 74 14.68 -1.93 -1.38
N TYR A 75 15.23 -1.54 -0.23
CA TYR A 75 15.91 -2.47 0.67
C TYR A 75 14.91 -3.39 1.40
N ALA A 76 13.77 -2.86 1.86
CA ALA A 76 12.66 -3.66 2.38
C ALA A 76 12.21 -4.74 1.38
N LYS A 77 12.00 -4.36 0.12
CA LYS A 77 11.66 -5.29 -0.98
C LYS A 77 12.77 -6.32 -1.25
N LYS A 78 14.04 -5.92 -1.15
CA LYS A 78 15.19 -6.82 -1.27
C LYS A 78 15.20 -7.88 -0.15
N ILE A 79 14.99 -7.48 1.10
CA ILE A 79 14.89 -8.40 2.23
C ILE A 79 13.74 -9.38 2.02
N SER A 80 12.57 -8.89 1.61
CA SER A 80 11.43 -9.76 1.32
C SER A 80 11.76 -10.80 0.25
N ARG A 81 12.37 -10.40 -0.88
CA ARG A 81 12.77 -11.34 -1.96
C ARG A 81 13.70 -12.45 -1.48
N LEU A 82 14.62 -12.15 -0.56
CA LEU A 82 15.54 -13.15 0.01
C LEU A 82 14.82 -14.20 0.87
N HIS A 83 13.63 -13.89 1.38
CA HIS A 83 12.86 -14.75 2.28
C HIS A 83 11.53 -15.20 1.67
N ILE A 84 11.44 -15.34 0.34
CA ILE A 84 10.18 -15.69 -0.33
C ILE A 84 9.56 -17.01 0.19
N LYS A 85 10.40 -17.95 0.65
CA LYS A 85 9.96 -19.23 1.24
C LYS A 85 9.25 -19.08 2.59
N CYS A 86 9.36 -17.93 3.23
CA CYS A 86 8.74 -17.59 4.51
C CYS A 86 7.46 -16.76 4.34
N GLU A 87 7.06 -16.43 3.12
CA GLU A 87 5.81 -15.70 2.90
C GLU A 87 4.61 -16.53 3.36
N ARG A 88 3.59 -15.84 3.88
CA ARG A 88 2.30 -16.45 4.20
C ARG A 88 1.72 -17.19 2.99
N PRO A 89 1.17 -18.41 3.17
CA PRO A 89 0.77 -19.27 2.06
C PRO A 89 -0.40 -18.71 1.25
N ASP A 90 -1.21 -17.83 1.85
CA ASP A 90 -2.37 -17.17 1.25
C ASP A 90 -2.03 -15.80 0.60
N TRP A 91 -0.75 -15.45 0.46
CA TRP A 91 -0.32 -14.11 0.02
C TRP A 91 -1.03 -13.61 -1.24
N ASN A 92 -1.12 -14.46 -2.26
CA ASN A 92 -1.77 -14.12 -3.53
C ASN A 92 -3.27 -13.76 -3.37
N LEU A 93 -3.94 -14.29 -2.35
CA LEU A 93 -5.35 -14.02 -2.05
C LEU A 93 -5.54 -12.74 -1.24
N VAL A 94 -4.58 -12.39 -0.37
CA VAL A 94 -4.75 -11.31 0.61
C VAL A 94 -4.02 -10.01 0.25
N ARG A 95 -3.06 -10.05 -0.68
CA ARG A 95 -2.20 -8.91 -1.06
C ARG A 95 -2.98 -7.62 -1.40
N PHE A 96 -4.11 -7.72 -2.08
CA PHE A 96 -4.93 -6.54 -2.43
C PHE A 96 -5.60 -5.92 -1.20
N ARG A 97 -6.08 -6.75 -0.27
CA ARG A 97 -6.69 -6.28 0.99
C ARG A 97 -5.65 -5.61 1.87
N ILE A 98 -4.44 -6.18 1.94
CA ILE A 98 -3.33 -5.62 2.72
C ILE A 98 -2.85 -4.30 2.09
N MET A 99 -2.70 -4.21 0.77
CA MET A 99 -2.32 -2.94 0.13
C MET A 99 -3.38 -1.85 0.33
N ARG A 100 -4.67 -2.20 0.23
CA ARG A 100 -5.76 -1.26 0.55
C ARG A 100 -5.61 -0.71 1.96
N PHE A 101 -5.41 -1.59 2.94
CA PHE A 101 -5.16 -1.19 4.32
C PHE A 101 -3.94 -0.26 4.45
N CYS A 102 -2.81 -0.60 3.80
CA CYS A 102 -1.61 0.23 3.79
C CYS A 102 -1.88 1.66 3.25
N LEU A 103 -2.61 1.77 2.15
CA LEU A 103 -2.99 3.06 1.57
C LEU A 103 -3.98 3.84 2.44
N GLN A 104 -4.93 3.15 3.08
CA GLN A 104 -5.85 3.76 4.04
C GLN A 104 -5.10 4.37 5.23
N ILE A 105 -4.09 3.68 5.77
CA ILE A 105 -3.26 4.23 6.85
C ILE A 105 -2.49 5.45 6.36
N LYS A 106 -1.89 5.36 5.16
CA LYS A 106 -1.17 6.48 4.55
C LYS A 106 -2.05 7.72 4.47
N LEU A 107 -3.29 7.54 4.00
CA LEU A 107 -4.28 8.60 3.90
C LEU A 107 -4.65 9.14 5.28
N GLN A 108 -5.08 8.30 6.22
CA GLN A 108 -5.53 8.76 7.54
C GLN A 108 -4.46 9.58 8.26
N GLN A 109 -3.20 9.13 8.25
CA GLN A 109 -2.14 9.78 9.01
C GLN A 109 -1.46 10.94 8.26
N ASN A 110 -1.74 11.08 6.96
CA ASN A 110 -1.22 12.18 6.14
C ASN A 110 -2.38 12.88 5.41
N LEU A 111 -3.50 13.07 6.11
CA LEU A 111 -4.80 13.38 5.51
C LEU A 111 -4.76 14.59 4.60
N LYS A 112 -4.14 15.70 5.03
CA LYS A 112 -4.05 16.91 4.20
C LYS A 112 -3.21 16.65 2.95
N GLN A 113 -1.94 16.31 3.12
CA GLN A 113 -0.99 16.22 2.02
C GLN A 113 -1.38 15.15 1.00
N PHE A 114 -1.82 13.97 1.46
CA PHE A 114 -2.17 12.88 0.55
C PHE A 114 -3.53 13.10 -0.11
N SER A 115 -4.50 13.72 0.58
CA SER A 115 -5.77 14.14 -0.06
C SER A 115 -5.56 15.21 -1.12
N ASP A 116 -4.66 16.16 -0.90
CA ASP A 116 -4.34 17.21 -1.88
C ASP A 116 -3.82 16.56 -3.19
N ILE A 117 -2.95 15.55 -3.09
CA ILE A 117 -2.42 14.81 -4.26
C ILE A 117 -3.50 13.94 -4.92
N LEU A 118 -4.34 13.25 -4.14
CA LEU A 118 -5.42 12.44 -4.71
C LEU A 118 -6.45 13.31 -5.43
N SER A 119 -6.80 14.45 -4.84
CA SER A 119 -7.79 15.38 -5.41
C SER A 119 -7.28 16.08 -6.66
N SER A 120 -5.97 16.37 -6.76
CA SER A 120 -5.39 16.99 -7.95
C SER A 120 -5.47 16.10 -9.20
N THR A 121 -5.70 14.79 -9.05
CA THR A 121 -5.95 13.87 -10.18
C THR A 121 -7.34 14.03 -10.81
N GLY A 122 -8.21 14.85 -10.23
CA GLY A 122 -9.57 15.09 -10.72
C GLY A 122 -10.37 13.79 -10.80
N ASN A 123 -11.06 13.56 -11.92
CA ASN A 123 -11.78 12.31 -12.20
C ASN A 123 -10.99 11.36 -13.12
N LEU A 124 -9.75 11.70 -13.47
CA LEU A 124 -8.97 10.89 -14.39
C LEU A 124 -8.55 9.55 -13.75
N PRO A 125 -8.46 8.48 -14.55
CA PRO A 125 -7.79 7.25 -14.16
C PRO A 125 -6.37 7.51 -13.65
N ILE A 126 -6.03 6.92 -12.52
CA ILE A 126 -4.66 6.90 -12.00
C ILE A 126 -3.99 5.61 -12.45
N VAL A 127 -2.81 5.69 -13.06
CA VAL A 127 -2.07 4.54 -13.62
C VAL A 127 -0.65 4.49 -13.08
N GLU A 128 -0.29 3.37 -12.43
CA GLU A 128 1.12 3.08 -12.16
C GLU A 128 1.76 2.52 -13.44
N TYR A 129 2.62 3.31 -14.08
CA TYR A 129 3.35 2.89 -15.28
C TYR A 129 4.59 2.07 -14.92
N THR A 130 4.58 0.81 -15.35
CA THR A 130 5.65 -0.19 -15.18
C THR A 130 5.99 -0.85 -16.52
N ASP A 131 7.20 -1.40 -16.64
CA ASP A 131 7.60 -2.12 -17.85
C ASP A 131 7.11 -3.58 -17.87
N THR A 132 6.76 -4.14 -16.69
CA THR A 132 6.54 -5.59 -16.56
C THR A 132 5.36 -5.98 -15.67
N ASP A 133 5.03 -5.21 -14.63
CA ASP A 133 4.01 -5.59 -13.65
C ASP A 133 2.59 -5.20 -14.09
N LYS A 134 1.95 -6.05 -14.91
CA LYS A 134 0.54 -5.85 -15.30
C LYS A 134 -0.47 -6.03 -14.17
N ILE A 135 -0.08 -6.44 -12.96
CA ILE A 135 -1.03 -6.64 -11.85
C ILE A 135 -1.17 -5.35 -11.05
N TRP A 136 -0.07 -4.82 -10.52
CA TRP A 136 -0.10 -3.60 -9.72
C TRP A 136 -0.19 -2.35 -10.60
N GLY A 137 0.47 -2.37 -11.75
CA GLY A 137 0.45 -1.29 -12.72
C GLY A 137 -0.07 -1.71 -14.09
N ALA A 138 0.29 -0.91 -15.09
CA ALA A 138 0.03 -1.13 -16.49
C ALA A 138 1.28 -0.83 -17.32
N VAL A 139 1.42 -1.56 -18.44
CA VAL A 139 2.56 -1.41 -19.37
C VAL A 139 2.16 -0.58 -20.58
N ASP A 140 3.12 0.13 -21.15
CA ASP A 140 2.92 0.91 -22.38
C ASP A 140 2.67 -0.02 -23.58
N CYS A 141 1.58 0.25 -24.32
CA CYS A 141 1.17 -0.47 -25.52
C CYS A 141 1.03 0.46 -26.75
N GLY A 142 1.72 1.61 -26.74
CA GLY A 142 1.63 2.61 -27.80
C GLY A 142 0.67 3.74 -27.43
N ASP A 143 -0.59 3.64 -27.88
CA ASP A 143 -1.60 4.69 -27.65
C ASP A 143 -2.25 4.61 -26.26
N TYR A 144 -2.06 3.48 -25.55
CA TYR A 144 -2.65 3.21 -24.25
C TYR A 144 -1.69 2.45 -23.32
N TYR A 145 -1.99 2.49 -22.03
CA TYR A 145 -1.44 1.57 -21.04
C TYR A 145 -2.38 0.39 -20.82
N GLU A 146 -1.84 -0.80 -20.62
CA GLU A 146 -2.63 -2.02 -20.36
C GLU A 146 -2.17 -2.77 -19.12
N GLY A 147 -3.11 -3.08 -18.24
CA GLY A 147 -2.89 -3.88 -17.04
C GLY A 147 -4.12 -3.90 -16.15
N VAL A 148 -4.08 -4.73 -15.10
CA VAL A 148 -5.05 -4.68 -14.01
C VAL A 148 -4.94 -3.34 -13.29
N ASN A 149 -3.73 -2.79 -13.16
CA ASN A 149 -3.44 -1.50 -12.51
C ASN A 149 -4.11 -1.41 -11.12
N ALA A 150 -3.93 -2.45 -10.31
CA ALA A 150 -4.59 -2.57 -9.02
C ALA A 150 -4.23 -1.41 -8.08
N LEU A 151 -2.99 -0.91 -8.11
CA LEU A 151 -2.59 0.22 -7.26
C LEU A 151 -3.36 1.48 -7.62
N GLY A 152 -3.38 1.84 -8.91
CA GLY A 152 -4.13 2.98 -9.42
C GLY A 152 -5.62 2.90 -9.08
N ARG A 153 -6.22 1.71 -9.17
CA ARG A 153 -7.62 1.48 -8.80
C ARG A 153 -7.88 1.67 -7.31
N LEU A 154 -7.01 1.16 -6.43
CA LEU A 154 -7.12 1.40 -4.99
C LEU A 154 -6.97 2.89 -4.64
N LEU A 155 -6.10 3.63 -5.34
CA LEU A 155 -5.96 5.07 -5.17
C LEU A 155 -7.23 5.83 -5.58
N MET A 156 -7.87 5.43 -6.69
CA MET A 156 -9.16 5.99 -7.10
C MET A 156 -10.28 5.65 -6.11
N GLU A 157 -10.32 4.43 -5.56
CA GLU A 157 -11.25 4.07 -4.47
C GLU A 157 -11.06 5.02 -3.27
N LEU A 158 -9.82 5.32 -2.88
CA LEU A 158 -9.53 6.25 -1.79
C LEU A 158 -9.88 7.71 -2.13
N ARG A 159 -9.68 8.14 -3.37
CA ARG A 159 -10.06 9.47 -3.83
C ARG A 159 -11.56 9.72 -3.64
N GLU A 160 -12.38 8.73 -3.94
CA GLU A 160 -13.83 8.85 -3.72
C GLU A 160 -14.18 8.84 -2.23
N LYS A 161 -13.52 8.01 -1.41
CA LYS A 161 -13.74 8.00 0.05
C LYS A 161 -13.50 9.38 0.71
N ILE A 162 -12.52 10.17 0.24
CA ILE A 162 -12.22 11.50 0.80
C ILE A 162 -13.41 12.47 0.68
N LYS A 163 -14.31 12.25 -0.29
CA LYS A 163 -15.48 13.11 -0.52
C LYS A 163 -16.64 12.78 0.44
N GLU A 164 -16.56 11.68 1.18
CA GLU A 164 -17.62 11.24 2.08
C GLU A 164 -17.64 12.08 3.38
N PRO A 165 -18.82 12.51 3.87
CA PRO A 165 -18.93 13.37 5.05
C PRO A 165 -18.59 12.66 6.37
N GLU A 166 -18.77 11.35 6.45
CA GLU A 166 -18.37 10.51 7.59
C GLU A 166 -17.13 9.69 7.20
N LEU A 167 -15.96 10.32 7.34
CA LEU A 167 -14.72 9.77 6.83
C LEU A 167 -14.15 8.65 7.74
N HIS A 168 -14.70 7.44 7.63
CA HIS A 168 -14.08 6.23 8.18
C HIS A 168 -13.10 5.63 7.17
N ILE A 169 -11.82 6.01 7.29
CA ILE A 169 -10.80 5.67 6.27
C ILE A 169 -10.34 4.23 6.42
N ILE A 170 -10.04 3.78 7.64
CA ILE A 170 -9.26 2.57 7.87
C ILE A 170 -10.15 1.38 8.20
N ASP A 171 -10.19 0.41 7.28
CA ASP A 171 -10.83 -0.88 7.50
C ASP A 171 -9.76 -1.93 7.80
N LYS A 172 -9.86 -2.63 8.94
CA LYS A 172 -8.95 -3.75 9.20
C LYS A 172 -9.08 -4.78 8.08
N PRO A 173 -7.97 -5.25 7.47
CA PRO A 173 -8.06 -6.22 6.42
C PRO A 173 -8.63 -7.53 6.99
N LYS A 174 -9.69 -8.04 6.35
CA LYS A 174 -10.28 -9.37 6.63
C LYS A 174 -9.31 -10.46 6.15
N VAL A 175 -8.28 -10.68 6.96
CA VAL A 175 -7.12 -11.52 6.68
C VAL A 175 -6.75 -12.25 7.96
N ASN A 176 -6.67 -13.57 7.89
CA ASN A 176 -6.28 -14.40 9.03
C ASN A 176 -4.82 -14.12 9.41
N ASP A 177 -4.50 -14.20 10.70
CA ASP A 177 -3.14 -14.01 11.22
C ASP A 177 -2.47 -12.73 10.73
N PHE A 178 -3.22 -11.62 10.67
CA PHE A 178 -2.67 -10.32 10.27
C PHE A 178 -1.95 -9.65 11.45
N PHE A 179 -0.74 -10.12 11.72
CA PHE A 179 0.12 -9.63 12.79
C PHE A 179 1.26 -8.76 12.26
N ILE A 180 1.59 -7.71 13.02
CA ILE A 180 2.78 -6.88 12.83
C ILE A 180 3.61 -6.98 14.10
N LEU A 181 4.84 -7.48 13.99
CA LEU A 181 5.74 -7.73 15.12
C LEU A 181 5.10 -8.64 16.18
N GLU A 182 4.42 -9.71 15.76
CA GLU A 182 3.69 -10.69 16.61
C GLU A 182 2.38 -10.18 17.23
N TYR A 183 2.07 -8.89 17.10
CA TYR A 183 0.87 -8.31 17.70
C TYR A 183 -0.26 -8.13 16.70
N ASP A 184 -1.49 -8.36 17.17
CA ASP A 184 -2.69 -7.98 16.44
C ASP A 184 -2.88 -6.46 16.50
N LEU A 185 -3.51 -5.88 15.48
CA LEU A 185 -3.77 -4.45 15.43
C LEU A 185 -5.15 -4.09 16.00
N GLN A 186 -5.18 -3.03 16.79
CA GLN A 186 -6.37 -2.28 17.18
C GLN A 186 -6.43 -0.99 16.35
N ILE A 187 -7.50 -0.84 15.58
CA ILE A 187 -7.74 0.36 14.76
C ILE A 187 -8.67 1.25 15.54
N MET A 188 -8.28 2.51 15.68
CA MET A 188 -9.07 3.58 16.27
C MET A 188 -9.11 4.74 15.27
N ASP A 189 -10.05 5.67 15.46
CA ASP A 189 -10.36 6.69 14.45
C ASP A 189 -9.11 7.47 13.98
N ASN A 190 -8.19 7.80 14.90
CA ASN A 190 -7.03 8.65 14.59
C ASN A 190 -5.67 7.95 14.73
N TYR A 191 -5.62 6.70 15.18
CA TYR A 191 -4.36 5.98 15.35
C TYR A 191 -4.55 4.47 15.34
N ILE A 192 -3.46 3.78 15.05
CA ILE A 192 -3.39 2.32 15.11
C ILE A 192 -2.47 1.95 16.25
N ASN A 193 -2.95 1.07 17.12
CA ASN A 193 -2.15 0.50 18.18
C ASN A 193 -2.13 -1.02 18.08
N TYR A 194 -1.31 -1.65 18.90
CA TYR A 194 -1.30 -3.09 19.07
C TYR A 194 -2.30 -3.49 20.14
N LYS A 195 -3.05 -4.57 19.90
CA LYS A 195 -3.96 -5.13 20.92
C LYS A 195 -3.16 -5.72 22.07
N ASN A 196 -3.68 -5.53 23.28
CA ASN A 196 -3.20 -6.17 24.51
C ASN A 196 -1.70 -5.96 24.81
N ILE A 197 -1.09 -4.86 24.35
CA ILE A 197 0.25 -4.49 24.83
C ILE A 197 0.13 -3.83 26.19
N ILE A 198 0.32 -4.62 27.24
CA ILE A 198 0.68 -4.11 28.56
C ILE A 198 2.17 -3.77 28.47
N ASN A 199 2.48 -2.50 28.21
CA ASN A 199 3.81 -1.87 28.36
C ASN A 199 5.06 -2.66 27.92
N LYS A 200 5.62 -2.26 26.77
CA LYS A 200 7.05 -2.19 26.38
C LYS A 200 7.31 -2.75 24.99
N LEU A 201 7.36 -1.85 24.02
CA LEU A 201 8.28 -1.97 22.89
C LEU A 201 9.14 -0.71 22.93
N ASP A 202 10.25 -0.78 23.66
CA ASP A 202 11.39 0.10 23.41
C ASP A 202 12.06 -0.44 22.14
N ILE A 203 11.80 0.22 21.01
CA ILE A 203 12.50 -0.02 19.73
C ILE A 203 13.51 1.10 19.55
#